data_AF-X8IXA7-F1
#
_entry.id   AF-X8IXA7-F1
#
_cell.length_a   1.000
_cell.length_b   1.000
_cell.length_c   1.000
_cell.angle_alpha   90.00
_cell.angle_beta   90.00
_cell.angle_gamma   90.00
#
_symmetry.space_group_name_H-M   'P 1'
#
loop_
_entity.id
_entity.type
_entity.pdbx_description
1 polymer ?
#
loop_
_entity_poly.entity_id
_entity_poly.type
_entity_poly.pdbx_seq_one_letter_code
_entity_poly.pdbx_strand_id
1 'polypeptide(L)'
;MRFLRENIALCLVIPGPNEPSDYGLDQMLEPLVDELLQLQRGVRMTVRWGSPAVYQEEVVHAELTQHIADLIARIKMGGGAGIRSERNFCLYCHMQLSALSMPDGYLRQNFDYRDPQVELENAYRWKSLRTSADRKALFDLGQTRVSTKADQWKLASRILYIPLFLAMRDGDVIGPRDVPRGNQNSPSAKHQASRAKLLHQHKKKYYNSLERPDDCPNLEDCYPSRSLRFHHRQVLRFCVAVTIIDKRSITPAEIEFAQSLLESVCIEYAQNNIQLPPNFHYLMHLEEWLKKTGSVYNTHVWGMERANGILSRIKHNGKGKGVLEGTLMQHAHIPNQKSPQIKAMQKLPNRTPADDSIIEDLLVALKGGAEHAQQRGTLMAFIAQCQTAYTRLHGIQESTRLSKQSRIIDLEELDLYEIVLQFCISMWPDAGIFGPGMPERTYLAPVGMVRNHSYVEYDGIRYGAYEHSSGKGYCYGYVNGRQPVRIDRVLHVVIPGQPDIQCTCALVRPFQPPEPEPQFPWDTWATHLGVSSWAYGELGDLIPIPIHHFSGTLALFDVPMSYARYWVTVAMDSVSPERDGEDE
;
A
#
# COMPACT_ATOMS: atom_id res chain seq x y z
N MET A 1 5.91 11.92 5.49
CA MET A 1 6.44 12.27 6.83
C MET A 1 6.01 11.28 7.92
N ARG A 2 4.73 10.90 8.06
CA ARG A 2 4.23 10.03 9.16
C ARG A 2 4.97 8.69 9.33
N PHE A 3 5.34 8.02 8.25
CA PHE A 3 6.00 6.71 8.28
C PHE A 3 7.54 6.77 8.37
N LEU A 4 8.13 7.95 8.59
CA LEU A 4 9.55 8.06 8.90
C LEU A 4 9.81 7.45 10.28
N ARG A 5 10.95 6.78 10.47
CA ARG A 5 11.24 6.09 11.73
C ARG A 5 11.27 7.03 12.92
N GLU A 6 11.85 8.21 12.72
CA GLU A 6 11.91 9.29 13.71
C GLU A 6 10.52 9.76 14.17
N ASN A 7 9.47 9.49 13.39
CA ASN A 7 8.09 9.90 13.68
C ASN A 7 7.23 8.74 14.20
N ILE A 8 7.81 7.56 14.44
CA ILE A 8 7.11 6.38 14.97
C ILE A 8 7.64 6.06 16.37
N ALA A 9 6.74 5.98 17.34
CA ALA A 9 7.05 5.51 18.68
C ALA A 9 6.41 4.13 18.94
N LEU A 10 7.19 3.21 19.51
CA LEU A 10 6.66 1.96 20.06
C LEU A 10 6.36 2.18 21.54
N CYS A 11 5.08 2.35 21.88
CA CYS A 11 4.64 2.63 23.26
C CYS A 11 4.38 1.37 24.08
N LEU A 12 3.92 0.28 23.44
CA LEU A 12 3.51 -0.95 24.13
C LEU A 12 3.84 -2.19 23.29
N VAL A 13 4.27 -3.26 23.96
CA VAL A 13 4.35 -4.62 23.39
C VAL A 13 3.43 -5.53 24.19
N ILE A 14 2.42 -6.11 23.52
CA ILE A 14 1.49 -7.04 24.17
C ILE A 14 2.16 -8.42 24.29
N PRO A 15 2.27 -8.99 25.51
CA PRO A 15 2.91 -10.28 25.71
C PRO A 15 2.09 -11.39 25.05
N GLY A 16 2.78 -12.32 24.40
CA GLY A 16 2.19 -13.56 23.88
C GLY A 16 2.24 -14.70 24.91
N PRO A 17 1.76 -15.92 24.57
CA PRO A 17 1.18 -16.33 23.29
C PRO A 17 -0.32 -16.07 23.17
N ASN A 18 -1.00 -15.86 24.29
CA ASN A 18 -2.43 -15.56 24.33
C ASN A 18 -2.64 -14.06 24.47
N GLU A 19 -3.70 -13.56 23.87
CA GLU A 19 -4.11 -12.18 24.05
C GLU A 19 -4.49 -11.92 25.52
N PRO A 20 -4.12 -10.77 26.11
CA PRO A 20 -4.54 -10.40 27.46
C PRO A 20 -6.08 -10.32 27.53
N SER A 21 -6.62 -10.49 28.74
CA SER A 21 -8.03 -10.18 28.99
C SER A 21 -8.32 -8.70 28.77
N ASP A 22 -9.57 -8.32 28.57
CA ASP A 22 -9.98 -6.91 28.40
C ASP A 22 -9.45 -6.04 29.57
N TYR A 23 -9.62 -6.50 30.81
CA TYR A 23 -9.06 -5.84 32.00
C TYR A 23 -7.53 -5.76 31.99
N GLY A 24 -6.86 -6.82 31.52
CA GLY A 24 -5.39 -6.82 31.40
C GLY A 24 -4.92 -5.81 30.36
N LEU A 25 -5.63 -5.68 29.23
CA LEU A 25 -5.34 -4.71 28.19
C LEU A 25 -5.52 -3.27 28.71
N ASP A 26 -6.60 -3.00 29.45
CA ASP A 26 -6.86 -1.69 30.07
C ASP A 26 -5.69 -1.27 30.98
N GLN A 27 -5.25 -2.16 31.87
CA GLN A 27 -4.11 -1.90 32.78
C GLN A 27 -2.80 -1.63 32.04
N MET A 28 -2.61 -2.26 30.89
CA MET A 28 -1.42 -2.05 30.06
C MET A 28 -1.45 -0.73 29.30
N LEU A 29 -2.63 -0.23 28.94
CA LEU A 29 -2.82 1.03 28.22
C LEU A 29 -2.93 2.25 29.13
N GLU A 30 -3.36 2.06 30.39
CA GLU A 30 -3.58 3.13 31.38
C GLU A 30 -2.42 4.15 31.45
N PRO A 31 -1.13 3.76 31.55
CA PRO A 31 -0.05 4.74 31.59
C PRO A 31 0.05 5.61 30.34
N LEU A 32 -0.18 5.02 29.16
CA LEU A 32 -0.15 5.73 27.89
C LEU A 32 -1.33 6.72 27.80
N VAL A 33 -2.51 6.31 28.25
CA VAL A 33 -3.70 7.18 28.27
C VAL A 33 -3.48 8.37 29.21
N ASP A 34 -2.92 8.15 30.40
CA ASP A 34 -2.61 9.21 31.36
C ASP A 34 -1.62 10.23 30.80
N GLU A 35 -0.55 9.77 30.14
CA GLU A 35 0.43 10.65 29.48
C GLU A 35 -0.20 11.46 28.34
N LEU A 36 -1.05 10.84 27.51
CA LEU A 36 -1.77 11.54 26.44
C LEU A 36 -2.71 12.62 26.99
N LEU A 37 -3.43 12.34 28.09
CA LEU A 37 -4.30 13.32 28.75
C LEU A 37 -3.49 14.48 29.37
N GLN A 38 -2.30 14.22 29.88
CA GLN A 38 -1.39 15.28 30.35
C GLN A 38 -0.90 16.14 29.19
N LEU A 39 -0.46 15.51 28.08
CA LEU A 39 -0.04 16.22 26.89
C LEU A 39 -1.16 17.07 26.27
N GLN A 40 -2.41 16.61 26.32
CA GLN A 40 -3.55 17.40 25.83
C GLN A 40 -3.73 18.69 26.64
N ARG A 41 -3.49 18.65 27.95
CA ARG A 41 -3.52 19.82 28.85
C ARG A 41 -2.32 20.74 28.68
N GLY A 42 -1.26 20.28 28.02
CA GLY A 42 -0.02 21.00 27.80
C GLY A 42 1.05 20.66 28.83
N VAL A 43 2.25 20.31 28.35
CA VAL A 43 3.41 19.98 29.18
C VAL A 43 4.56 20.92 28.84
N ARG A 44 5.24 21.47 29.85
CA ARG A 44 6.44 22.30 29.64
C ARG A 44 7.60 21.41 29.21
N MET A 45 8.19 21.73 28.07
CA MET A 45 9.30 20.98 27.47
C MET A 45 10.32 21.94 26.87
N THR A 46 11.60 21.59 26.97
CA THR A 46 12.65 22.29 26.24
C THR A 46 12.58 21.91 24.76
N VAL A 47 12.16 22.85 23.90
CA VAL A 47 12.04 22.66 22.46
C VAL A 47 13.22 23.30 21.73
N ARG A 48 13.76 22.59 20.74
CA ARG A 48 14.84 23.09 19.88
C ARG A 48 14.26 23.78 18.64
N TRP A 49 14.67 25.02 18.40
CA TRP A 49 14.28 25.84 17.25
C TRP A 49 15.46 26.18 16.34
N GLY A 50 15.18 26.33 15.05
CA GLY A 50 16.09 26.92 14.06
C GLY A 50 17.38 26.15 13.76
N SER A 51 18.21 26.80 12.94
CA SER A 51 19.60 26.43 12.66
C SER A 51 20.41 27.74 12.54
N PRO A 52 21.27 28.11 13.51
CA PRO A 52 21.75 27.31 14.64
C PRO A 52 20.67 27.03 15.70
N ALA A 53 20.90 26.00 16.51
CA ALA A 53 19.94 25.51 17.48
C ALA A 53 19.78 26.48 18.66
N VAL A 54 18.55 26.92 18.90
CA VAL A 54 18.15 27.66 20.11
C VAL A 54 17.19 26.78 20.91
N TYR A 55 17.43 26.63 22.21
CA TYR A 55 16.59 25.83 23.10
C TYR A 55 15.73 26.77 23.94
N GLN A 56 14.41 26.55 23.92
CA GLN A 56 13.44 27.39 24.63
C GLN A 56 12.44 26.51 25.39
N GLU A 57 12.03 26.96 26.57
CA GLU A 57 10.96 26.31 27.34
C GLU A 57 9.62 26.67 26.72
N GLU A 58 8.92 25.68 26.20
CA GLU A 58 7.62 25.85 25.55
C GLU A 58 6.58 24.95 26.19
N VAL A 59 5.31 25.36 26.14
CA VAL A 59 4.20 24.47 26.48
C VAL A 59 3.81 23.70 25.23
N VAL A 60 4.05 22.39 25.26
CA VAL A 60 3.75 21.49 24.15
C VAL A 60 2.43 20.78 24.40
N HIS A 61 1.53 20.87 23.43
CA HIS A 61 0.26 20.13 23.43
C HIS A 61 0.35 18.96 22.44
N ALA A 62 -0.26 17.84 22.79
CA ALA A 62 -0.46 16.73 21.85
C ALA A 62 -1.88 16.16 21.96
N GLU A 63 -2.39 15.69 20.85
CA GLU A 63 -3.72 15.08 20.76
C GLU A 63 -3.66 13.80 19.94
N LEU A 64 -4.28 12.74 20.46
CA LEU A 64 -4.50 11.51 19.71
C LEU A 64 -5.72 11.70 18.80
N THR A 65 -5.47 12.03 17.54
CA THR A 65 -6.54 12.31 16.58
C THR A 65 -7.12 11.06 15.91
N GLN A 66 -6.38 9.94 15.90
CA GLN A 66 -6.74 8.75 15.12
C GLN A 66 -6.33 7.45 15.80
N HIS A 67 -7.26 6.50 15.85
CA HIS A 67 -6.98 5.09 16.15
C HIS A 67 -7.11 4.26 14.85
N ILE A 68 -5.96 3.89 14.29
CA ILE A 68 -5.86 3.08 13.07
C ILE A 68 -5.51 1.65 13.47
N ALA A 69 -6.43 0.71 13.29
CA ALA A 69 -6.20 -0.70 13.53
C ALA A 69 -7.16 -1.56 12.70
N ASP A 70 -6.96 -2.88 12.67
CA ASP A 70 -7.97 -3.78 12.11
C ASP A 70 -9.31 -3.67 12.88
N LEU A 71 -10.40 -4.12 12.25
CA LEU A 71 -11.74 -3.94 12.82
C LEU A 71 -11.89 -4.54 14.22
N ILE A 72 -11.23 -5.68 14.52
CA ILE A 72 -11.36 -6.34 15.81
C ILE A 72 -10.62 -5.54 16.89
N ALA A 73 -9.41 -5.07 16.61
CA ALA A 73 -8.67 -4.19 17.50
C ALA A 73 -9.40 -2.86 17.74
N ARG A 74 -10.05 -2.30 16.71
CA ARG A 74 -10.91 -1.11 16.83
C ARG A 74 -12.10 -1.34 17.75
N ILE A 75 -12.77 -2.49 17.62
CA ILE A 75 -13.90 -2.86 18.49
C ILE A 75 -13.43 -2.99 19.94
N LYS A 76 -12.31 -3.67 20.19
CA LYS A 76 -11.77 -3.85 21.55
C LYS A 76 -11.39 -2.54 22.21
N MET A 77 -10.56 -1.74 21.55
CA MET A 77 -10.12 -0.44 22.05
C MET A 77 -11.28 0.55 22.19
N GLY A 78 -12.27 0.49 21.29
CA GLY A 78 -13.42 1.38 21.31
C GLY A 78 -14.56 0.92 22.22
N GLY A 79 -14.42 -0.21 22.92
CA GLY A 79 -15.49 -0.75 23.76
C GLY A 79 -16.76 -1.12 22.99
N GLY A 80 -16.64 -1.52 21.72
CA GLY A 80 -17.78 -1.91 20.90
C GLY A 80 -18.19 -3.37 21.06
N ALA A 81 -19.42 -3.70 20.66
CA ALA A 81 -19.85 -5.08 20.57
C ALA A 81 -19.17 -5.80 19.39
N GLY A 82 -19.16 -7.13 19.43
CA GLY A 82 -18.57 -7.92 18.35
C GLY A 82 -19.32 -7.80 17.02
N ILE A 83 -18.64 -8.13 15.91
CA ILE A 83 -19.18 -7.99 14.55
C ILE A 83 -20.41 -8.88 14.25
N ARG A 84 -20.76 -9.79 15.17
CA ARG A 84 -21.94 -10.67 15.08
C ARG A 84 -23.14 -10.13 15.87
N SER A 85 -22.97 -9.02 16.58
CA SER A 85 -24.03 -8.39 17.35
C SER A 85 -25.14 -7.90 16.42
N GLU A 86 -26.38 -8.27 16.68
CA GLU A 86 -27.48 -7.86 15.80
C GLU A 86 -27.67 -6.34 15.79
N ARG A 87 -27.53 -5.67 16.93
CA ARG A 87 -27.87 -4.25 17.09
C ARG A 87 -26.66 -3.35 17.20
N ASN A 88 -25.50 -3.91 17.53
CA ASN A 88 -24.32 -3.13 17.90
C ASN A 88 -23.04 -3.56 17.17
N PHE A 89 -23.14 -4.24 16.02
CA PHE A 89 -21.93 -4.62 15.26
C PHE A 89 -21.19 -3.41 14.69
N CYS A 90 -21.89 -2.30 14.45
CA CYS A 90 -21.35 -1.06 13.88
C CYS A 90 -21.00 -0.06 14.98
N LEU A 91 -19.76 0.42 14.97
CA LEU A 91 -19.26 1.43 15.92
C LEU A 91 -19.81 2.84 15.67
N TYR A 92 -20.43 3.10 14.51
CA TYR A 92 -20.77 4.45 14.07
C TYR A 92 -22.27 4.71 13.95
N CYS A 93 -23.08 3.67 13.78
CA CYS A 93 -24.53 3.81 13.62
C CYS A 93 -25.28 2.66 14.28
N HIS A 94 -26.59 2.81 14.37
CA HIS A 94 -27.51 1.84 14.97
C HIS A 94 -28.05 0.79 13.98
N MET A 95 -27.39 0.63 12.83
CA MET A 95 -27.80 -0.35 11.81
C MET A 95 -27.82 -1.77 12.36
N GLN A 96 -28.86 -2.53 11.98
CA GLN A 96 -28.99 -3.94 12.35
C GLN A 96 -28.15 -4.84 11.42
N LEU A 97 -27.55 -5.89 11.97
CA LEU A 97 -26.74 -6.84 11.19
C LEU A 97 -27.60 -7.56 10.13
N SER A 98 -28.86 -7.87 10.45
CA SER A 98 -29.80 -8.44 9.48
C SER A 98 -30.12 -7.51 8.31
N ALA A 99 -30.08 -6.19 8.50
CA ALA A 99 -30.30 -5.22 7.43
C ALA A 99 -29.20 -5.27 6.34
N LEU A 100 -28.01 -5.82 6.64
CA LEU A 100 -26.98 -6.09 5.62
C LEU A 100 -27.39 -7.15 4.59
N SER A 101 -28.50 -7.86 4.81
CA SER A 101 -29.12 -8.73 3.81
C SER A 101 -29.96 -7.98 2.76
N MET A 102 -30.11 -6.66 2.94
CA MET A 102 -30.95 -5.78 2.14
C MET A 102 -30.18 -4.49 1.75
N PRO A 103 -30.62 -3.78 0.70
CA PRO A 103 -30.02 -2.49 0.30
C PRO A 103 -29.96 -1.47 1.43
N ASP A 104 -30.97 -1.46 2.30
CA ASP A 104 -31.08 -0.57 3.46
C ASP A 104 -29.85 -0.59 4.37
N GLY A 105 -29.16 -1.72 4.47
CA GLY A 105 -27.91 -1.84 5.21
C GLY A 105 -26.77 -0.99 4.66
N TYR A 106 -26.93 -0.37 3.48
CA TYR A 106 -25.89 0.37 2.77
C TYR A 106 -26.30 1.77 2.31
N LEU A 107 -27.58 2.13 2.43
CA LEU A 107 -28.09 3.45 2.08
C LEU A 107 -27.69 4.47 3.15
N ARG A 108 -26.61 5.22 2.90
CA ARG A 108 -25.98 6.10 3.89
C ARG A 108 -26.90 7.20 4.40
N GLN A 109 -27.72 7.74 3.51
CA GLN A 109 -28.69 8.79 3.82
C GLN A 109 -29.72 8.37 4.89
N ASN A 110 -29.88 7.06 5.13
CA ASN A 110 -30.84 6.51 6.10
C ASN A 110 -30.17 6.09 7.42
N PHE A 111 -28.87 6.35 7.60
CA PHE A 111 -28.16 5.90 8.79
C PHE A 111 -28.50 6.77 10.01
N ASP A 112 -28.88 6.09 11.09
CA ASP A 112 -29.00 6.69 12.41
C ASP A 112 -27.66 6.57 13.14
N TYR A 113 -26.93 7.68 13.23
CA TYR A 113 -25.58 7.73 13.76
C TYR A 113 -25.57 7.71 15.29
N ARG A 114 -24.57 7.03 15.85
CA ARG A 114 -24.34 7.02 17.30
C ARG A 114 -23.86 8.38 17.77
N ASP A 115 -24.36 8.82 18.91
CA ASP A 115 -23.84 9.99 19.62
C ASP A 115 -22.66 9.57 20.52
N PRO A 116 -21.42 10.05 20.28
CA PRO A 116 -20.26 9.73 21.11
C PRO A 116 -20.44 10.03 22.60
N GLN A 117 -21.21 11.07 22.95
CA GLN A 117 -21.47 11.44 24.34
C GLN A 117 -22.36 10.40 25.02
N VAL A 118 -23.39 9.92 24.32
CA VAL A 118 -24.26 8.85 24.82
C VAL A 118 -23.49 7.54 24.97
N GLU A 119 -22.58 7.22 24.03
CA GLU A 119 -21.72 6.03 24.14
C GLU A 119 -20.75 6.14 25.33
N LEU A 120 -20.20 7.32 25.60
CA LEU A 120 -19.36 7.57 26.77
C LEU A 120 -20.15 7.42 28.09
N GLU A 121 -21.36 7.97 28.15
CA GLU A 121 -22.26 7.82 29.29
C GLU A 121 -22.65 6.34 29.51
N ASN A 122 -22.91 5.61 28.43
CA ASN A 122 -23.15 4.17 28.48
C ASN A 122 -21.94 3.40 29.01
N ALA A 123 -20.71 3.79 28.64
CA ALA A 123 -19.49 3.19 29.17
C ALA A 123 -19.33 3.42 30.68
N TYR A 124 -19.56 4.66 31.16
CA TYR A 124 -19.57 4.96 32.60
C TYR A 124 -20.67 4.19 33.34
N ARG A 125 -21.85 4.08 32.73
CA ARG A 125 -22.95 3.28 33.27
C ARG A 125 -22.57 1.81 33.36
N TRP A 126 -21.99 1.22 32.31
CA TRP A 126 -21.48 -0.15 32.33
C TRP A 126 -20.46 -0.38 33.44
N LYS A 127 -19.51 0.56 33.62
CA LYS A 127 -18.50 0.52 34.69
C LYS A 127 -19.15 0.52 36.08
N SER A 128 -20.26 1.24 36.25
CA SER A 128 -21.01 1.31 37.51
C SER A 128 -21.84 0.06 37.82
N LEU A 129 -22.09 -0.82 36.84
CA LEU A 129 -22.84 -2.07 37.05
C LEU A 129 -22.05 -3.06 37.91
N ARG A 130 -22.74 -3.69 38.86
CA ARG A 130 -22.11 -4.53 39.90
C ARG A 130 -21.93 -5.99 39.50
N THR A 131 -22.73 -6.51 38.56
CA THR A 131 -22.69 -7.93 38.21
C THR A 131 -22.19 -8.17 36.78
N SER A 132 -21.48 -9.28 36.60
CA SER A 132 -21.02 -9.74 35.28
C SER A 132 -22.20 -10.06 34.34
N ALA A 133 -23.34 -10.50 34.89
CA ALA A 133 -24.56 -10.77 34.12
C ALA A 133 -25.20 -9.49 33.56
N ASP A 134 -25.27 -8.41 34.34
CA ASP A 134 -25.80 -7.12 33.89
C ASP A 134 -24.87 -6.46 32.85
N ARG A 135 -23.56 -6.59 33.06
CA ARG A 135 -22.54 -6.14 32.10
C ARG A 135 -22.62 -6.92 30.78
N LYS A 136 -22.89 -8.22 30.84
CA LYS A 136 -23.03 -9.09 29.66
C LYS A 136 -24.32 -8.81 28.89
N ALA A 137 -25.44 -8.58 29.58
CA ALA A 137 -26.71 -8.19 28.97
C ALA A 137 -26.59 -6.89 28.14
N LEU A 138 -25.62 -6.03 28.46
CA LEU A 138 -25.34 -4.81 27.70
C LEU A 138 -24.46 -5.05 26.44
N PHE A 139 -23.75 -6.17 26.30
CA PHE A 139 -22.52 -6.21 25.48
C PHE A 139 -22.34 -7.37 24.47
N ASP A 140 -23.26 -8.32 24.32
CA ASP A 140 -22.93 -9.63 23.70
C ASP A 140 -22.21 -9.62 22.29
N LEU A 141 -21.29 -10.60 22.15
CA LEU A 141 -19.96 -10.59 21.52
C LEU A 141 -19.78 -11.38 20.18
N GLY A 142 -18.60 -11.23 19.54
CA GLY A 142 -18.00 -12.19 18.58
C GLY A 142 -16.92 -11.64 17.62
N GLN A 143 -15.82 -12.38 17.43
CA GLN A 143 -14.69 -12.11 16.50
C GLN A 143 -14.72 -13.04 15.25
N THR A 144 -14.11 -12.63 14.13
CA THR A 144 -13.77 -13.51 12.99
C THR A 144 -12.34 -13.30 12.53
N ARG A 145 -11.65 -14.41 12.22
CA ARG A 145 -10.31 -14.41 11.62
C ARG A 145 -10.42 -14.29 10.09
N VAL A 146 -9.67 -13.37 9.50
CA VAL A 146 -9.41 -13.30 8.06
C VAL A 146 -7.90 -13.47 7.87
N SER A 147 -7.48 -14.38 6.98
CA SER A 147 -6.09 -14.83 6.84
C SER A 147 -5.28 -14.09 5.76
N THR A 148 -5.89 -13.13 5.08
CA THR A 148 -5.23 -12.37 4.01
C THR A 148 -4.72 -11.04 4.54
N LYS A 149 -3.43 -10.76 4.33
CA LYS A 149 -2.78 -9.53 4.79
C LYS A 149 -3.26 -8.30 4.00
N ALA A 150 -3.26 -7.13 4.63
CA ALA A 150 -3.80 -5.90 4.03
C ALA A 150 -3.00 -5.45 2.81
N ASP A 151 -1.68 -5.67 2.80
CA ASP A 151 -0.77 -5.38 1.69
C ASP A 151 -1.12 -6.16 0.42
N GLN A 152 -1.44 -7.45 0.56
CA GLN A 152 -1.83 -8.32 -0.54
C GLN A 152 -3.17 -7.89 -1.15
N TRP A 153 -4.13 -7.51 -0.32
CA TRP A 153 -5.42 -7.00 -0.79
C TRP A 153 -5.30 -5.67 -1.52
N LYS A 154 -4.50 -4.74 -1.01
CA LYS A 154 -4.22 -3.45 -1.66
C LYS A 154 -3.75 -3.68 -3.10
N LEU A 155 -2.78 -4.57 -3.29
CA LEU A 155 -2.20 -4.84 -4.61
C LEU A 155 -3.15 -5.60 -5.52
N ALA A 156 -3.81 -6.63 -4.98
CA ALA A 156 -4.81 -7.37 -5.73
C ALA A 156 -5.92 -6.43 -6.23
N SER A 157 -6.44 -5.53 -5.39
CA SER A 157 -7.52 -4.61 -5.75
C SER A 157 -7.17 -3.65 -6.90
N ARG A 158 -5.88 -3.41 -7.19
CA ARG A 158 -5.45 -2.57 -8.32
C ARG A 158 -5.49 -3.28 -9.66
N ILE A 159 -5.40 -4.62 -9.67
CA ILE A 159 -5.23 -5.39 -10.91
C ILE A 159 -6.33 -6.43 -11.14
N LEU A 160 -7.11 -6.78 -10.12
CA LEU A 160 -8.00 -7.94 -10.12
C LEU A 160 -8.98 -7.99 -11.31
N TYR A 161 -9.43 -6.84 -11.80
CA TYR A 161 -10.36 -6.77 -12.93
C TYR A 161 -9.79 -7.32 -14.25
N ILE A 162 -8.46 -7.31 -14.45
CA ILE A 162 -7.81 -7.83 -15.68
C ILE A 162 -7.75 -9.37 -15.66
N PRO A 163 -7.18 -10.04 -14.63
CA PRO A 163 -7.19 -11.51 -14.57
C PRO A 163 -8.61 -12.09 -14.55
N LEU A 164 -9.56 -11.42 -13.88
CA LEU A 164 -10.96 -11.87 -13.90
C LEU A 164 -11.57 -11.76 -15.29
N PHE A 165 -11.31 -10.68 -16.03
CA PHE A 165 -11.75 -10.57 -17.42
C PHE A 165 -11.19 -11.73 -18.26
N LEU A 166 -9.88 -11.99 -18.19
CA LEU A 166 -9.23 -13.08 -18.90
C LEU A 166 -9.83 -14.46 -18.56
N ALA A 167 -10.19 -14.67 -17.29
CA ALA A 167 -10.76 -15.92 -16.81
C ALA A 167 -12.26 -16.09 -17.14
N MET A 168 -13.02 -15.01 -17.25
CA MET A 168 -14.49 -15.05 -17.36
C MET A 168 -15.01 -14.80 -18.78
N ARG A 169 -14.18 -14.26 -19.67
CA ARG A 169 -14.60 -13.90 -21.04
C ARG A 169 -14.97 -15.10 -21.91
N ASP A 170 -15.77 -14.82 -22.92
CA ASP A 170 -16.11 -15.67 -24.05
C ASP A 170 -15.71 -14.93 -25.33
N GLY A 171 -14.57 -15.33 -25.92
CA GLY A 171 -13.90 -14.49 -26.91
C GLY A 171 -13.44 -13.16 -26.28
N ASP A 172 -13.89 -12.05 -26.84
CA ASP A 172 -13.44 -10.70 -26.49
C ASP A 172 -14.32 -10.00 -25.43
N VAL A 173 -15.40 -10.63 -24.99
CA VAL A 173 -16.37 -10.04 -24.04
C VAL A 173 -16.71 -11.00 -22.91
N ILE A 174 -17.20 -10.49 -21.77
CA ILE A 174 -17.81 -11.36 -20.76
C ILE A 174 -19.26 -11.60 -21.15
N GLY A 175 -19.52 -12.77 -21.74
CA GLY A 175 -20.86 -13.19 -22.15
C GLY A 175 -21.84 -13.29 -20.97
N PRO A 176 -23.15 -13.43 -21.24
CA PRO A 176 -24.21 -13.49 -20.22
C PRO A 176 -24.22 -14.81 -19.43
N ARG A 177 -23.14 -15.60 -19.49
CA ARG A 177 -23.07 -16.94 -18.88
C ARG A 177 -23.10 -16.82 -17.35
N ASP A 178 -23.84 -17.74 -16.76
CA ASP A 178 -23.84 -17.96 -15.32
C ASP A 178 -22.73 -18.93 -14.92
N VAL A 179 -22.19 -18.76 -13.71
CA VAL A 179 -21.36 -19.78 -13.04
C VAL A 179 -22.14 -21.10 -12.99
N PRO A 180 -21.62 -22.22 -13.53
CA PRO A 180 -22.30 -23.51 -13.49
C PRO A 180 -22.63 -23.94 -12.06
N ARG A 181 -23.83 -24.47 -11.82
CA ARG A 181 -24.23 -24.99 -10.49
C ARG A 181 -23.50 -26.30 -10.13
N GLY A 182 -23.00 -27.03 -11.12
CA GLY A 182 -22.61 -28.43 -10.94
C GLY A 182 -23.81 -29.31 -10.61
N ASN A 183 -23.56 -30.57 -10.24
CA ASN A 183 -24.62 -31.44 -9.70
C ASN A 183 -24.92 -31.06 -8.23
N GLN A 184 -26.07 -31.49 -7.70
CA GLN A 184 -26.50 -31.18 -6.32
C GLN A 184 -25.51 -31.67 -5.24
N ASN A 185 -24.72 -32.69 -5.57
CA ASN A 185 -23.70 -33.25 -4.67
C ASN A 185 -22.39 -32.45 -4.66
N SER A 186 -22.21 -31.55 -5.63
CA SER A 186 -20.98 -30.76 -5.77
C SER A 186 -20.79 -29.81 -4.57
N PRO A 187 -19.54 -29.56 -4.16
CA PRO A 187 -19.24 -28.58 -3.11
C PRO A 187 -19.85 -27.20 -3.41
N SER A 188 -19.83 -26.78 -4.67
CA SER A 188 -20.37 -25.49 -5.11
C SER A 188 -21.89 -25.38 -4.93
N ALA A 189 -22.65 -26.41 -5.31
CA ALA A 189 -24.10 -26.44 -5.12
C ALA A 189 -24.47 -26.41 -3.62
N LYS A 190 -23.77 -27.21 -2.80
CA LYS A 190 -23.96 -27.24 -1.34
C LYS A 190 -23.63 -25.89 -0.70
N HIS A 191 -22.56 -25.23 -1.16
CA HIS A 191 -22.19 -23.91 -0.67
C HIS A 191 -23.25 -22.87 -1.03
N GLN A 192 -23.75 -22.83 -2.27
CA GLN A 192 -24.82 -21.92 -2.68
C GLN A 192 -26.10 -22.12 -1.86
N ALA A 193 -26.54 -23.38 -1.68
CA ALA A 193 -27.72 -23.68 -0.87
C ALA A 193 -27.53 -23.27 0.61
N SER A 194 -26.34 -23.49 1.17
CA SER A 194 -26.00 -23.05 2.53
C SER A 194 -26.06 -21.51 2.66
N ARG A 195 -25.50 -20.78 1.69
CA ARG A 195 -25.52 -19.32 1.66
C ARG A 195 -26.94 -18.77 1.48
N ALA A 196 -27.77 -19.39 0.63
CA ALA A 196 -29.17 -19.00 0.46
C ALA A 196 -29.98 -19.20 1.76
N LYS A 197 -29.78 -20.33 2.46
CA LYS A 197 -30.41 -20.59 3.78
C LYS A 197 -30.01 -19.54 4.82
N LEU A 198 -28.72 -19.22 4.89
CA LEU A 198 -28.23 -18.18 5.81
C LEU A 198 -28.81 -16.80 5.48
N LEU A 199 -28.85 -16.44 4.20
CA LEU A 199 -29.44 -15.18 3.75
C LEU A 199 -30.93 -15.11 4.09
N HIS A 200 -31.69 -16.18 3.84
CA HIS A 200 -33.11 -16.25 4.17
C HIS A 200 -33.35 -16.10 5.68
N GLN A 201 -32.51 -16.70 6.54
CA GLN A 201 -32.57 -16.49 7.99
C GLN A 201 -32.35 -15.02 8.38
N HIS A 202 -31.39 -14.35 7.74
CA HIS A 202 -31.13 -12.93 7.99
C HIS A 202 -32.28 -12.05 7.50
N LYS A 203 -32.82 -12.31 6.30
CA LYS A 203 -33.99 -11.59 5.78
C LYS A 203 -35.21 -11.77 6.68
N LYS A 204 -35.47 -12.98 7.17
CA LYS A 204 -36.53 -13.24 8.17
C LYS A 204 -36.37 -12.37 9.40
N LYS A 205 -35.15 -12.28 9.93
CA LYS A 205 -34.84 -11.46 11.10
C LYS A 205 -35.07 -9.97 10.83
N TYR A 206 -34.67 -9.47 9.66
CA TYR A 206 -34.87 -8.10 9.22
C TYR A 206 -36.37 -7.77 9.05
N TYR A 207 -37.13 -8.59 8.32
CA TYR A 207 -38.56 -8.34 8.12
C TYR A 207 -39.37 -8.45 9.42
N ASN A 208 -38.98 -9.35 10.33
CA ASN A 208 -39.56 -9.42 11.67
C ASN A 208 -39.26 -8.15 12.49
N SER A 209 -38.07 -7.55 12.37
CA SER A 209 -37.75 -6.33 13.10
C SER A 209 -38.48 -5.09 12.57
N LEU A 210 -39.01 -5.17 11.36
CA LEU A 210 -39.92 -4.19 10.77
C LEU A 210 -41.41 -4.52 10.98
N GLU A 211 -41.74 -5.56 11.75
CA GLU A 211 -43.11 -6.06 11.96
C GLU A 211 -43.83 -6.45 10.65
N ARG A 212 -43.07 -6.89 9.64
CA ARG A 212 -43.55 -7.25 8.29
C ARG A 212 -43.11 -8.65 7.86
N PRO A 213 -43.39 -9.71 8.65
CA PRO A 213 -42.91 -11.07 8.38
C PRO A 213 -43.33 -11.61 7.00
N ASP A 214 -44.51 -11.22 6.52
CA ASP A 214 -45.12 -11.70 5.28
C ASP A 214 -44.39 -11.20 4.01
N ASP A 215 -43.60 -10.12 4.14
CA ASP A 215 -42.79 -9.58 3.03
C ASP A 215 -41.46 -10.32 2.85
N CYS A 216 -41.16 -11.28 3.73
CA CYS A 216 -39.92 -12.04 3.64
C CYS A 216 -39.94 -12.97 2.41
N PRO A 217 -38.95 -12.86 1.49
CA PRO A 217 -38.92 -13.69 0.30
C PRO A 217 -38.70 -15.16 0.66
N ASN A 218 -39.19 -16.06 -0.21
CA ASN A 218 -38.99 -17.49 -0.03
C ASN A 218 -37.52 -17.87 -0.14
N LEU A 219 -37.17 -19.06 0.35
CA LEU A 219 -35.79 -19.56 0.29
C LEU A 219 -35.26 -19.64 -1.15
N GLU A 220 -36.11 -20.01 -2.11
CA GLU A 220 -35.73 -20.13 -3.52
C GLU A 220 -35.35 -18.77 -4.15
N ASP A 221 -35.91 -17.67 -3.63
CA ASP A 221 -35.61 -16.30 -4.05
C ASP A 221 -34.34 -15.74 -3.36
N CYS A 222 -33.71 -16.50 -2.47
CA CYS A 222 -32.51 -16.11 -1.74
C CYS A 222 -31.22 -16.67 -2.34
N TYR A 223 -31.29 -17.32 -3.51
CA TYR A 223 -30.08 -17.80 -4.18
C TYR A 223 -29.25 -16.63 -4.73
N PRO A 224 -27.91 -16.67 -4.53
CA PRO A 224 -27.01 -15.64 -5.02
C PRO A 224 -26.97 -15.59 -6.55
N SER A 225 -26.84 -14.38 -7.10
CA SER A 225 -26.61 -14.20 -8.54
C SER A 225 -25.34 -14.93 -8.99
N ARG A 226 -25.43 -15.60 -10.14
CA ARG A 226 -24.34 -16.35 -10.76
C ARG A 226 -23.77 -15.66 -12.00
N SER A 227 -24.26 -14.47 -12.33
CA SER A 227 -23.86 -13.78 -13.55
C SER A 227 -22.41 -13.33 -13.47
N LEU A 228 -21.56 -13.88 -14.34
CA LEU A 228 -20.13 -13.52 -14.40
C LEU A 228 -19.94 -12.03 -14.75
N ARG A 229 -20.73 -11.54 -15.70
CA ARG A 229 -20.72 -10.14 -16.12
C ARG A 229 -21.07 -9.19 -14.98
N PHE A 230 -22.06 -9.56 -14.16
CA PHE A 230 -22.41 -8.80 -12.96
C PHE A 230 -21.26 -8.72 -11.97
N HIS A 231 -20.66 -9.87 -11.60
CA HIS A 231 -19.56 -9.92 -10.65
C HIS A 231 -18.33 -9.15 -11.13
N HIS A 232 -17.96 -9.29 -12.41
CA HIS A 232 -16.85 -8.53 -12.99
C HIS A 232 -17.08 -7.02 -12.93
N ARG A 233 -18.30 -6.55 -13.28
CA ARG A 233 -18.66 -5.14 -13.19
C ARG A 233 -18.56 -4.59 -11.76
N GLN A 234 -18.98 -5.36 -10.75
CA GLN A 234 -18.84 -4.92 -9.35
C GLN A 234 -17.38 -4.88 -8.90
N VAL A 235 -16.57 -5.86 -9.30
CA VAL A 235 -15.13 -5.83 -9.01
C VAL A 235 -14.47 -4.63 -9.66
N LEU A 236 -14.77 -4.35 -10.93
CA LEU A 236 -14.24 -3.17 -11.62
C LEU A 236 -14.60 -1.87 -10.90
N ARG A 237 -15.87 -1.67 -10.53
CA ARG A 237 -16.31 -0.50 -9.74
C ARG A 237 -15.57 -0.38 -8.42
N PHE A 238 -15.42 -1.49 -7.69
CA PHE A 238 -14.68 -1.53 -6.44
C PHE A 238 -13.21 -1.15 -6.65
N CYS A 239 -12.55 -1.69 -7.69
CA CYS A 239 -11.18 -1.36 -8.06
C CYS A 239 -11.03 0.15 -8.36
N VAL A 240 -11.96 0.74 -9.12
CA VAL A 240 -11.96 2.18 -9.42
C VAL A 240 -12.06 2.99 -8.14
N ALA A 241 -13.05 2.69 -7.29
CA ALA A 241 -13.26 3.42 -6.04
C ALA A 241 -12.06 3.35 -5.10
N VAL A 242 -11.51 2.15 -4.88
CA VAL A 242 -10.34 1.94 -4.00
C VAL A 242 -9.11 2.63 -4.55
N THR A 243 -8.92 2.64 -5.87
CA THR A 243 -7.77 3.32 -6.49
C THR A 243 -7.85 4.83 -6.29
N ILE A 244 -9.06 5.41 -6.37
CA ILE A 244 -9.27 6.85 -6.14
C ILE A 244 -8.94 7.24 -4.70
N ILE A 245 -9.49 6.54 -3.70
CA ILE A 245 -9.29 6.89 -2.28
C ILE A 245 -7.87 6.62 -1.77
N ASP A 246 -7.08 5.80 -2.48
CA ASP A 246 -5.68 5.47 -2.16
C ASP A 246 -4.67 6.36 -2.90
N LYS A 247 -5.11 7.33 -3.71
CA LYS A 247 -4.23 8.35 -4.30
C LYS A 247 -3.57 9.19 -3.22
N ARG A 248 -2.33 9.66 -3.44
CA ARG A 248 -1.63 10.55 -2.48
C ARG A 248 -2.40 11.84 -2.17
N SER A 249 -3.04 12.41 -3.17
CA SER A 249 -3.90 13.58 -3.07
C SER A 249 -5.27 13.24 -3.64
N ILE A 250 -6.32 13.65 -2.94
CA ILE A 250 -7.72 13.43 -3.31
C ILE A 250 -8.53 14.69 -3.03
N THR A 251 -9.51 14.95 -3.89
CA THR A 251 -10.48 16.04 -3.74
C THR A 251 -11.78 15.58 -3.07
N PRO A 252 -12.59 16.49 -2.50
CA PRO A 252 -13.93 16.16 -2.02
C PRO A 252 -14.83 15.52 -3.10
N ALA A 253 -14.76 16.00 -4.34
CA ALA A 253 -15.53 15.41 -5.46
C ALA A 253 -15.11 13.97 -5.77
N GLU A 254 -13.80 13.68 -5.74
CA GLU A 254 -13.30 12.31 -5.89
C GLU A 254 -13.71 11.40 -4.73
N ILE A 255 -13.75 11.92 -3.50
CA ILE A 255 -14.24 11.20 -2.31
C ILE A 255 -15.72 10.83 -2.50
N GLU A 256 -16.57 11.78 -2.88
CA GLU A 256 -18.00 11.55 -3.12
C GLU A 256 -18.23 10.57 -4.27
N PHE A 257 -17.51 10.72 -5.37
CA PHE A 257 -17.58 9.81 -6.50
C PHE A 257 -17.18 8.38 -6.10
N ALA A 258 -16.04 8.20 -5.43
CA ALA A 258 -15.60 6.89 -4.97
C ALA A 258 -16.58 6.27 -3.94
N GLN A 259 -17.12 7.08 -3.03
CA GLN A 259 -18.13 6.62 -2.08
C GLN A 259 -19.41 6.14 -2.80
N SER A 260 -19.87 6.86 -3.82
CA SER A 260 -21.05 6.47 -4.60
C SER A 260 -20.86 5.12 -5.32
N LEU A 261 -19.63 4.85 -5.81
CA LEU A 261 -19.28 3.57 -6.41
C LEU A 261 -19.29 2.43 -5.37
N LEU A 262 -18.72 2.65 -4.18
CA LEU A 262 -18.74 1.66 -3.09
C LEU A 262 -20.16 1.36 -2.62
N GLU A 263 -20.99 2.40 -2.46
CA GLU A 263 -22.40 2.27 -2.10
C GLU A 263 -23.18 1.48 -3.15
N SER A 264 -22.98 1.80 -4.43
CA SER A 264 -23.57 1.06 -5.55
C SER A 264 -23.17 -0.41 -5.55
N VAL A 265 -21.89 -0.73 -5.32
CA VAL A 265 -21.41 -2.11 -5.21
C VAL A 265 -22.14 -2.86 -4.10
N CYS A 266 -22.27 -2.25 -2.93
CA CYS A 266 -22.94 -2.87 -1.79
C CYS A 266 -24.44 -3.10 -2.04
N ILE A 267 -25.13 -2.08 -2.53
CA ILE A 267 -26.56 -2.15 -2.86
C ILE A 267 -26.83 -3.19 -3.92
N GLU A 268 -26.09 -3.15 -5.05
CA GLU A 268 -26.31 -4.09 -6.14
C GLU A 268 -26.00 -5.54 -5.71
N TYR A 269 -24.98 -5.77 -4.87
CA TYR A 269 -24.73 -7.09 -4.30
C TYR A 269 -25.85 -7.56 -3.37
N ALA A 270 -26.37 -6.71 -2.50
CA ALA A 270 -27.49 -7.04 -1.63
C ALA A 270 -28.76 -7.39 -2.43
N GLN A 271 -29.08 -6.60 -3.47
CA GLN A 271 -30.20 -6.86 -4.39
C GLN A 271 -30.05 -8.20 -5.13
N ASN A 272 -28.81 -8.62 -5.39
CA ASN A 272 -28.48 -9.87 -6.06
C ASN A 272 -28.17 -11.03 -5.10
N ASN A 273 -28.64 -10.94 -3.85
CA ASN A 273 -28.52 -11.98 -2.83
C ASN A 273 -27.06 -12.37 -2.49
N ILE A 274 -26.12 -11.46 -2.69
CA ILE A 274 -24.72 -11.64 -2.27
C ILE A 274 -24.55 -10.99 -0.90
N GLN A 275 -24.52 -11.83 0.12
CA GLN A 275 -24.29 -11.36 1.49
C GLN A 275 -22.85 -10.87 1.65
N LEU A 276 -22.70 -9.59 2.01
CA LEU A 276 -21.41 -8.97 2.29
C LEU A 276 -21.10 -9.01 3.79
N PRO A 277 -19.82 -9.14 4.18
CA PRO A 277 -19.43 -9.04 5.58
C PRO A 277 -19.58 -7.60 6.10
N PRO A 278 -19.64 -7.41 7.44
CA PRO A 278 -19.77 -6.09 8.08
C PRO A 278 -18.79 -5.03 7.57
N ASN A 279 -17.58 -5.42 7.15
CA ASN A 279 -16.58 -4.49 6.58
C ASN A 279 -17.15 -3.63 5.44
N PHE A 280 -18.04 -4.18 4.59
CA PHE A 280 -18.66 -3.41 3.51
C PHE A 280 -19.65 -2.36 4.01
N HIS A 281 -20.29 -2.60 5.16
CA HIS A 281 -21.06 -1.56 5.83
C HIS A 281 -20.15 -0.50 6.45
N TYR A 282 -19.01 -0.90 7.04
CA TYR A 282 -18.03 0.08 7.54
C TYR A 282 -17.48 1.00 6.45
N LEU A 283 -17.40 0.55 5.18
CA LEU A 283 -17.05 1.40 4.04
C LEU A 283 -18.07 2.52 3.78
N MET A 284 -19.30 2.38 4.28
CA MET A 284 -20.33 3.40 4.12
C MET A 284 -20.11 4.62 5.04
N HIS A 285 -19.18 4.51 6.00
CA HIS A 285 -18.75 5.58 6.89
C HIS A 285 -17.43 6.23 6.43
N LEU A 286 -16.92 5.84 5.26
CA LEU A 286 -15.59 6.24 4.83
C LEU A 286 -15.53 7.70 4.34
N GLU A 287 -16.58 8.19 3.67
CA GLU A 287 -16.64 9.57 3.14
C GLU A 287 -16.36 10.64 4.20
N GLU A 288 -17.10 10.59 5.31
CA GLU A 288 -16.95 11.53 6.42
C GLU A 288 -15.53 11.49 6.98
N TRP A 289 -14.99 10.27 7.12
CA TRP A 289 -13.64 10.09 7.61
C TRP A 289 -12.59 10.66 6.63
N LEU A 290 -12.71 10.39 5.34
CA LEU A 290 -11.80 10.92 4.32
C LEU A 290 -11.84 12.45 4.25
N LYS A 291 -13.02 13.06 4.41
CA LYS A 291 -13.17 14.52 4.48
C LYS A 291 -12.43 15.12 5.70
N LYS A 292 -12.36 14.40 6.82
CA LYS A 292 -11.64 14.83 8.03
C LYS A 292 -10.13 14.56 7.96
N THR A 293 -9.72 13.45 7.35
CA THR A 293 -8.35 12.93 7.50
C THR A 293 -7.51 12.95 6.22
N GLY A 294 -8.14 13.24 5.09
CA GLY A 294 -7.54 13.08 3.78
C GLY A 294 -7.44 11.61 3.36
N SER A 295 -6.59 11.36 2.37
CA SER A 295 -6.43 10.06 1.70
C SER A 295 -6.09 8.88 2.63
N VAL A 296 -6.63 7.70 2.28
CA VAL A 296 -6.31 6.39 2.89
C VAL A 296 -4.80 6.09 2.80
N TYR A 297 -4.11 6.66 1.80
CA TYR A 297 -2.65 6.54 1.66
C TYR A 297 -1.90 6.96 2.94
N ASN A 298 -2.44 7.92 3.70
CA ASN A 298 -1.79 8.46 4.90
C ASN A 298 -2.14 7.72 6.19
N THR A 299 -3.07 6.78 6.13
CA THR A 299 -3.79 6.24 7.29
C THR A 299 -4.03 4.73 7.20
N HIS A 300 -3.47 4.05 6.19
CA HIS A 300 -3.50 2.60 6.14
C HIS A 300 -2.61 1.93 7.22
N VAL A 301 -2.96 0.70 7.62
CA VAL A 301 -2.21 -0.10 8.61
C VAL A 301 -0.83 -0.57 8.12
N TRP A 302 -0.48 -0.32 6.87
CA TRP A 302 0.78 -0.79 6.26
C TRP A 302 2.04 -0.34 7.02
N GLY A 303 2.08 0.90 7.49
CA GLY A 303 3.21 1.38 8.31
C GLY A 303 3.39 0.58 9.60
N MET A 304 2.29 0.08 10.16
CA MET A 304 2.28 -0.73 11.39
C MET A 304 2.67 -2.18 11.11
N GLU A 305 2.13 -2.81 10.05
CA GLU A 305 2.55 -4.17 9.63
C GLU A 305 4.05 -4.21 9.31
N ARG A 306 4.58 -3.14 8.72
CA ARG A 306 6.00 -2.96 8.47
C ARG A 306 6.81 -2.86 9.76
N ALA A 307 6.35 -2.08 10.74
CA ALA A 307 6.99 -1.99 12.04
C ALA A 307 7.06 -3.38 12.72
N ASN A 308 5.98 -4.16 12.65
CA ASN A 308 5.95 -5.55 13.12
C ASN A 308 6.99 -6.42 12.41
N GLY A 309 7.15 -6.28 11.09
CA GLY A 309 8.17 -6.99 10.32
C GLY A 309 9.61 -6.62 10.68
N ILE A 310 9.86 -5.40 11.14
CA ILE A 310 11.17 -4.98 11.69
C ILE A 310 11.37 -5.66 13.05
N LEU A 311 10.37 -5.61 13.92
CA LEU A 311 10.44 -6.23 15.24
C LEU A 311 10.66 -7.75 15.16
N SER A 312 10.01 -8.43 14.20
CA SER A 312 10.14 -9.88 14.02
C SER A 312 11.53 -10.34 13.56
N ARG A 313 12.38 -9.43 13.07
CA ARG A 313 13.76 -9.74 12.65
C ARG A 313 14.76 -9.66 13.79
N ILE A 314 14.37 -9.10 14.93
CA ILE A 314 15.24 -8.98 16.09
C ILE A 314 15.49 -10.39 16.64
N LYS A 315 16.77 -10.79 16.71
CA LYS A 315 17.16 -12.06 17.31
C LYS A 315 16.90 -12.01 18.82
N HIS A 316 15.84 -12.65 19.25
CA HIS A 316 15.45 -12.72 20.66
C HIS A 316 15.82 -14.06 21.34
N ASN A 317 16.51 -14.96 20.62
CA ASN A 317 17.04 -16.25 21.11
C ASN A 317 16.02 -17.09 21.93
N GLY A 318 14.73 -17.01 21.58
CA GLY A 318 13.65 -17.76 22.25
C GLY A 318 13.37 -17.35 23.70
N LYS A 319 13.88 -16.20 24.17
CA LYS A 319 13.58 -15.71 25.53
C LYS A 319 12.12 -15.25 25.65
N GLY A 320 11.51 -15.41 26.83
CA GLY A 320 10.13 -14.98 27.14
C GLY A 320 10.03 -14.38 28.55
N LYS A 321 8.81 -14.25 29.10
CA LYS A 321 8.53 -13.69 30.45
C LYS A 321 8.99 -12.24 30.65
N GLY A 322 8.65 -11.33 29.73
CA GLY A 322 9.00 -9.89 29.83
C GLY A 322 10.35 -9.52 29.22
N VAL A 323 11.26 -10.50 29.05
CA VAL A 323 12.58 -10.26 28.45
C VAL A 323 12.49 -10.06 26.93
N LEU A 324 11.55 -10.74 26.28
CA LEU A 324 11.27 -10.56 24.86
C LEU A 324 10.78 -9.14 24.60
N GLU A 325 9.76 -8.73 25.34
CA GLU A 325 9.09 -7.45 25.26
C GLU A 325 10.09 -6.31 25.52
N GLY A 326 10.91 -6.42 26.57
CA GLY A 326 11.98 -5.47 26.85
C GLY A 326 13.05 -5.40 25.75
N THR A 327 13.42 -6.55 25.17
CA THR A 327 14.36 -6.60 24.04
C THR A 327 13.79 -5.88 22.82
N LEU A 328 12.52 -6.13 22.48
CA LEU A 328 11.83 -5.48 21.36
C LEU A 328 11.73 -3.96 21.57
N MET A 329 11.36 -3.50 22.78
CA MET A 329 11.29 -2.07 23.11
C MET A 329 12.65 -1.39 22.99
N GLN A 330 13.72 -1.97 23.53
CA GLN A 330 15.07 -1.39 23.45
C GLN A 330 15.56 -1.27 22.01
N HIS A 331 15.35 -2.31 21.19
CA HIS A 331 15.78 -2.32 19.80
C HIS A 331 14.92 -1.42 18.90
N ALA A 332 13.68 -1.12 19.28
CA ALA A 332 12.88 -0.08 18.64
C ALA A 332 13.39 1.33 19.01
N HIS A 333 13.64 1.57 20.31
CA HIS A 333 13.94 2.90 20.85
C HIS A 333 15.35 3.42 20.50
N ILE A 334 16.38 2.59 20.61
CA ILE A 334 17.79 3.00 20.43
C ILE A 334 18.04 3.63 19.05
N PRO A 335 17.60 3.01 17.93
CA PRO A 335 17.78 3.62 16.61
C PRO A 335 16.99 4.91 16.39
N ASN A 336 15.80 5.05 17.00
CA ASN A 336 14.98 6.25 16.87
C ASN A 336 15.66 7.47 17.50
N GLN A 337 16.40 7.27 18.60
CA GLN A 337 17.21 8.32 19.22
C GLN A 337 18.50 8.63 18.45
N LYS A 338 19.17 7.60 17.90
CA LYS A 338 20.48 7.76 17.23
C LYS A 338 20.38 8.31 15.80
N SER A 339 19.29 8.04 15.07
CA SER A 339 19.16 8.44 13.66
C SER A 339 19.19 9.96 13.44
N PRO A 340 18.48 10.80 14.24
CA PRO A 340 18.59 12.26 14.13
C PRO A 340 19.99 12.80 14.42
N GLN A 341 20.73 12.16 15.33
CA GLN A 341 22.10 12.54 15.68
C GLN A 341 23.05 12.28 14.50
N ILE A 342 22.94 11.11 13.87
CA ILE A 342 23.72 10.78 12.66
C ILE A 342 23.42 11.76 11.53
N LYS A 343 22.13 12.10 11.30
CA LYS A 343 21.75 13.10 10.29
C LYS A 343 22.34 14.49 10.59
N ALA A 344 22.41 14.88 11.86
CA ALA A 344 23.04 16.14 12.25
C ALA A 344 24.56 16.11 11.98
N MET A 345 25.23 15.01 12.30
CA MET A 345 26.66 14.82 12.02
C MET A 345 26.96 14.81 10.51
N GLN A 346 26.11 14.17 9.71
CA GLN A 346 26.26 14.13 8.25
C GLN A 346 26.16 15.51 7.58
N LYS A 347 25.43 16.45 8.20
CA LYS A 347 25.22 17.82 7.71
C LYS A 347 26.27 18.81 8.21
N LEU A 348 27.31 18.36 8.91
CA LEU A 348 28.39 19.24 9.35
C LEU A 348 29.15 19.78 8.12
N PRO A 349 29.40 21.10 8.03
CA PRO A 349 30.01 21.72 6.85
C PRO A 349 31.50 21.36 6.67
N ASN A 350 32.20 21.01 7.76
CA ASN A 350 33.63 20.65 7.76
C ASN A 350 33.85 19.33 8.51
N ARG A 351 33.40 18.21 7.93
CA ARG A 351 33.57 16.87 8.51
C ARG A 351 35.04 16.48 8.53
N THR A 352 35.51 15.95 9.65
CA THR A 352 36.84 15.35 9.77
C THR A 352 36.79 13.86 9.43
N PRO A 353 37.93 13.22 9.08
CA PRO A 353 37.98 11.77 8.87
C PRO A 353 37.51 10.95 10.09
N ALA A 354 37.64 11.50 11.30
CA ALA A 354 37.12 10.88 12.52
C ALA A 354 35.59 10.95 12.59
N ASP A 355 34.98 12.07 12.17
CA ASP A 355 33.51 12.18 12.07
C ASP A 355 32.96 11.17 11.06
N ASP A 356 33.66 10.98 9.93
CA ASP A 356 33.29 10.00 8.91
C ASP A 356 33.34 8.57 9.45
N SER A 357 34.42 8.22 10.17
CA SER A 357 34.59 6.94 10.83
C SER A 357 33.49 6.68 11.88
N ILE A 358 33.15 7.69 12.70
CA ILE A 358 32.10 7.56 13.71
C ILE A 358 30.72 7.41 13.05
N ILE A 359 30.44 8.18 11.99
CA ILE A 359 29.20 8.04 11.21
C ILE A 359 29.10 6.62 10.64
N GLU A 360 30.19 6.09 10.08
CA GLU A 360 30.24 4.73 9.54
C GLU A 360 29.99 3.67 10.62
N ASP A 361 30.66 3.76 11.78
CA ASP A 361 30.47 2.86 12.92
C ASP A 361 29.03 2.90 13.45
N LEU A 362 28.45 4.11 13.57
CA LEU A 362 27.05 4.28 13.99
C LEU A 362 26.07 3.70 12.96
N LEU A 363 26.34 3.86 11.66
CA LEU A 363 25.54 3.27 10.59
C LEU A 363 25.66 1.73 10.59
N VAL A 364 26.84 1.18 10.84
CA VAL A 364 27.07 -0.28 10.96
C VAL A 364 26.33 -0.83 12.19
N ALA A 365 26.40 -0.13 13.33
CA ALA A 365 25.69 -0.51 14.55
C ALA A 365 24.16 -0.47 14.37
N LEU A 366 23.63 0.47 13.59
CA LEU A 366 22.20 0.55 13.23
C LEU A 366 21.74 -0.52 12.24
N LYS A 367 22.66 -1.09 11.44
CA LYS A 367 22.36 -2.09 10.39
C LYS A 367 22.17 -3.51 10.91
N GLY A 368 22.56 -3.83 12.15
CA GLY A 368 22.25 -5.08 12.84
C GLY A 368 22.29 -6.35 11.96
N GLY A 369 23.48 -6.85 11.60
CA GLY A 369 23.72 -8.25 11.17
C GLY A 369 22.93 -8.84 9.97
N ALA A 370 23.66 -9.10 8.88
CA ALA A 370 23.35 -9.99 7.74
C ALA A 370 22.00 -9.79 6.99
N GLU A 371 22.04 -8.92 5.97
CA GLU A 371 21.02 -8.76 4.92
C GLU A 371 20.97 -9.97 3.95
N HIS A 372 20.40 -11.10 4.36
CA HIS A 372 20.01 -12.12 3.39
C HIS A 372 18.65 -12.73 3.72
N ALA A 373 17.58 -12.21 3.11
CA ALA A 373 16.38 -12.99 2.82
C ALA A 373 15.44 -12.30 1.80
N GLN A 374 15.19 -13.03 0.72
CA GLN A 374 13.98 -13.04 -0.13
C GLN A 374 13.69 -11.86 -1.06
N GLN A 375 14.15 -11.99 -2.31
CA GLN A 375 13.60 -11.28 -3.47
C GLN A 375 13.44 -12.27 -4.63
N ARG A 376 12.21 -12.73 -4.89
CA ARG A 376 11.84 -13.51 -6.07
C ARG A 376 10.50 -13.02 -6.61
N GLY A 377 10.49 -12.38 -7.78
CA GLY A 377 9.29 -12.08 -8.58
C GLY A 377 8.88 -10.61 -8.65
N THR A 378 8.17 -10.24 -9.72
CA THR A 378 7.67 -8.89 -10.04
C THR A 378 6.75 -8.30 -8.95
N LEU A 379 5.90 -9.11 -8.31
CA LEU A 379 5.10 -8.68 -7.15
C LEU A 379 5.96 -8.42 -5.90
N MET A 380 7.07 -9.16 -5.76
CA MET A 380 8.03 -8.99 -4.67
C MET A 380 8.95 -7.79 -4.90
N ALA A 381 9.19 -7.37 -6.15
CA ALA A 381 9.79 -6.09 -6.50
C ALA A 381 8.99 -4.93 -5.93
N PHE A 382 7.67 -4.97 -6.15
CA PHE A 382 6.75 -3.98 -5.62
C PHE A 382 6.63 -4.08 -4.09
N ILE A 383 6.62 -5.28 -3.51
CA ILE A 383 6.67 -5.43 -2.04
C ILE A 383 8.01 -4.94 -1.49
N ALA A 384 9.11 -5.01 -2.26
CA ALA A 384 10.39 -4.36 -1.94
C ALA A 384 10.36 -2.83 -2.18
N GLN A 385 9.48 -2.35 -3.05
CA GLN A 385 9.08 -0.94 -3.15
C GLN A 385 8.27 -0.51 -1.92
N CYS A 386 7.42 -1.39 -1.40
CA CYS A 386 6.88 -1.30 -0.05
C CYS A 386 7.95 -1.59 1.01
N GLN A 387 9.20 -1.88 0.64
CA GLN A 387 10.37 -1.84 1.52
C GLN A 387 11.18 -0.55 1.33
N THR A 388 10.84 0.41 0.45
CA THR A 388 11.52 1.72 0.30
C THR A 388 11.59 2.53 1.61
N ALA A 389 10.56 2.44 2.45
CA ALA A 389 10.64 3.03 3.78
C ALA A 389 11.57 2.25 4.73
N TYR A 390 12.27 1.20 4.30
CA TYR A 390 13.22 0.42 5.12
C TYR A 390 14.50 1.22 5.13
N THR A 391 14.97 1.63 3.95
CA THR A 391 16.03 2.62 3.75
C THR A 391 15.67 3.96 4.40
N ARG A 392 14.44 4.47 4.22
CA ARG A 392 14.01 5.71 4.90
C ARG A 392 13.84 5.54 6.43
N LEU A 393 13.39 4.38 6.93
CA LEU A 393 13.31 4.11 8.37
C LEU A 393 14.71 4.01 8.96
N HIS A 394 15.68 3.40 8.30
CA HIS A 394 17.07 3.38 8.81
C HIS A 394 17.78 4.73 8.71
N GLY A 395 17.14 5.77 8.18
CA GLY A 395 17.74 7.10 8.02
C GLY A 395 18.88 7.13 6.99
N ILE A 396 19.06 6.07 6.19
CA ILE A 396 20.10 5.96 5.17
C ILE A 396 19.55 6.54 3.88
N GLN A 397 20.06 7.70 3.50
CA GLN A 397 19.62 8.49 2.37
C GLN A 397 20.53 8.26 1.14
N GLU A 398 20.78 7.00 0.78
CA GLU A 398 21.34 6.70 -0.54
C GLU A 398 20.18 6.68 -1.54
N SER A 399 20.06 7.73 -2.35
CA SER A 399 19.01 7.84 -3.38
C SER A 399 19.18 6.80 -4.48
N THR A 400 20.41 6.34 -4.70
CA THR A 400 20.78 5.40 -5.77
C THR A 400 21.73 4.34 -5.24
N ARG A 401 21.41 3.05 -5.45
CA ARG A 401 22.28 1.92 -5.09
C ARG A 401 22.39 0.95 -6.26
N LEU A 402 23.62 0.67 -6.69
CA LEU A 402 23.88 -0.27 -7.77
C LEU A 402 24.06 -1.70 -7.26
N SER A 403 23.76 -2.68 -8.10
CA SER A 403 24.04 -4.09 -7.78
C SER A 403 25.54 -4.32 -7.59
N LYS A 404 25.91 -5.10 -6.56
CA LYS A 404 27.32 -5.47 -6.28
C LYS A 404 27.98 -6.19 -7.47
N GLN A 405 27.20 -6.95 -8.22
CA GLN A 405 27.65 -7.59 -9.45
C GLN A 405 27.64 -6.57 -10.59
N SER A 406 28.80 -6.37 -11.21
CA SER A 406 28.98 -5.52 -12.39
C SER A 406 30.04 -6.10 -13.32
N ARG A 407 29.95 -5.79 -14.62
CA ARG A 407 30.93 -6.20 -15.63
C ARG A 407 31.32 -5.02 -16.49
N ILE A 408 32.60 -4.89 -16.83
CA ILE A 408 33.04 -3.98 -17.89
C ILE A 408 32.44 -4.48 -19.20
N ILE A 409 31.96 -3.56 -20.02
CA ILE A 409 31.44 -3.87 -21.35
C ILE A 409 32.26 -3.19 -22.43
N ASP A 410 32.26 -3.78 -23.61
CA ASP A 410 32.70 -3.17 -24.85
C ASP A 410 31.49 -2.54 -25.54
N LEU A 411 31.52 -1.22 -25.71
CA LEU A 411 30.44 -0.46 -26.31
C LEU A 411 30.37 -0.63 -27.83
N GLU A 412 31.50 -0.89 -28.50
CA GLU A 412 31.53 -1.14 -29.96
C GLU A 412 31.02 -2.54 -30.26
N GLU A 413 31.44 -3.56 -29.49
CA GLU A 413 30.95 -4.94 -29.66
C GLU A 413 29.42 -5.04 -29.47
N LEU A 414 28.86 -4.18 -28.61
CA LEU A 414 27.44 -4.15 -28.30
C LEU A 414 26.63 -3.16 -29.16
N ASP A 415 27.27 -2.44 -30.08
CA ASP A 415 26.64 -1.38 -30.91
C ASP A 415 25.95 -0.28 -30.07
N LEU A 416 26.60 0.11 -28.96
CA LEU A 416 26.10 1.10 -27.99
C LEU A 416 26.94 2.38 -27.95
N TYR A 417 28.08 2.40 -28.63
CA TYR A 417 29.07 3.46 -28.49
C TYR A 417 28.50 4.86 -28.78
N GLU A 418 27.87 5.04 -29.94
CA GLU A 418 27.29 6.32 -30.33
C GLU A 418 26.19 6.80 -29.37
N ILE A 419 25.29 5.89 -28.96
CA ILE A 419 24.20 6.21 -28.04
C ILE A 419 24.73 6.68 -26.68
N VAL A 420 25.74 6.00 -26.13
CA VAL A 420 26.34 6.36 -24.85
C VAL A 420 27.18 7.63 -24.97
N LEU A 421 27.91 7.81 -26.08
CA LEU A 421 28.70 9.01 -26.34
C LEU A 421 27.81 10.25 -26.39
N GLN A 422 26.74 10.23 -27.18
CA GLN A 422 25.80 11.35 -27.28
C GLN A 422 25.14 11.66 -25.94
N PHE A 423 24.80 10.63 -25.16
CA PHE A 423 24.29 10.80 -23.80
C PHE A 423 25.30 11.52 -22.89
N CYS A 424 26.56 11.09 -22.89
CA CYS A 424 27.60 11.74 -22.08
C CYS A 424 27.85 13.19 -22.51
N ILE A 425 27.87 13.49 -23.82
CA ILE A 425 27.99 14.86 -24.35
C ILE A 425 26.83 15.72 -23.85
N SER A 426 25.60 15.20 -23.88
CA SER A 426 24.42 15.93 -23.41
C SER A 426 24.41 16.18 -21.89
N MET A 427 24.97 15.25 -21.12
CA MET A 427 25.04 15.36 -19.66
C MET A 427 26.12 16.34 -19.20
N TRP A 428 27.24 16.41 -19.95
CA TRP A 428 28.39 17.24 -19.62
C TRP A 428 28.86 18.06 -20.83
N PRO A 429 28.06 19.05 -21.27
CA PRO A 429 28.38 19.85 -22.45
C PRO A 429 29.72 20.58 -22.31
N ASP A 430 30.08 21.00 -21.09
CA ASP A 430 31.31 21.76 -20.80
C ASP A 430 32.55 20.87 -20.62
N ALA A 431 32.39 19.55 -20.47
CA ALA A 431 33.50 18.62 -20.23
C ALA A 431 34.28 18.26 -21.51
N GLY A 432 33.77 18.67 -22.67
CA GLY A 432 34.41 18.43 -23.97
C GLY A 432 34.53 16.94 -24.32
N ILE A 433 33.58 16.11 -23.92
CA ILE A 433 33.63 14.66 -24.16
C ILE A 433 33.61 14.36 -25.66
N PHE A 434 34.45 13.45 -26.13
CA PHE A 434 34.60 13.13 -27.56
C PHE A 434 34.87 11.64 -27.82
N GLY A 435 34.62 11.20 -29.06
CA GLY A 435 34.85 9.83 -29.55
C GLY A 435 36.27 9.57 -30.11
N PRO A 436 36.55 8.50 -30.85
CA PRO A 436 37.90 8.22 -31.32
C PRO A 436 38.40 9.32 -32.27
N GLY A 437 39.61 9.85 -32.05
CA GLY A 437 40.29 10.73 -33.02
C GLY A 437 40.49 12.21 -32.66
N MET A 438 40.15 12.70 -31.45
CA MET A 438 40.45 14.09 -31.02
C MET A 438 41.25 14.24 -29.71
N PRO A 439 42.59 14.15 -29.73
CA PRO A 439 43.43 13.92 -28.54
C PRO A 439 43.48 15.02 -27.46
N GLU A 440 42.82 16.17 -27.61
CA GLU A 440 42.97 17.34 -26.71
C GLU A 440 41.85 17.54 -25.68
N ARG A 441 40.87 16.61 -25.57
CA ARG A 441 39.74 16.75 -24.63
C ARG A 441 39.52 15.50 -23.77
N THR A 442 38.32 15.30 -23.21
CA THR A 442 37.97 14.14 -22.38
C THR A 442 37.50 12.95 -23.23
N TYR A 443 38.29 11.89 -23.36
CA TYR A 443 38.00 10.76 -24.27
C TYR A 443 37.10 9.72 -23.61
N LEU A 444 36.00 9.32 -24.28
CA LEU A 444 35.22 8.14 -23.89
C LEU A 444 35.70 6.91 -24.65
N ALA A 445 36.50 6.05 -24.03
CA ALA A 445 36.97 4.82 -24.66
C ALA A 445 35.83 3.79 -24.83
N PRO A 446 35.78 3.03 -25.95
CA PRO A 446 34.82 1.95 -26.16
C PRO A 446 34.81 0.88 -25.06
N VAL A 447 35.96 0.64 -24.43
CA VAL A 447 36.14 -0.38 -23.38
C VAL A 447 36.75 0.24 -22.12
N GLY A 448 36.35 -0.28 -20.95
CA GLY A 448 37.02 0.00 -19.67
C GLY A 448 36.44 1.14 -18.85
N MET A 449 35.66 2.04 -19.47
CA MET A 449 35.05 3.20 -18.80
C MET A 449 33.58 2.98 -18.41
N VAL A 450 32.93 1.95 -18.96
CA VAL A 450 31.52 1.65 -18.71
C VAL A 450 31.35 0.27 -18.09
N ARG A 451 30.58 0.22 -17.00
CA ARG A 451 30.18 -1.02 -16.33
C ARG A 451 28.69 -1.25 -16.45
N ASN A 452 28.30 -2.47 -16.83
CA ASN A 452 26.92 -2.92 -16.80
C ASN A 452 26.60 -3.55 -15.45
N HIS A 453 25.47 -3.16 -14.88
CA HIS A 453 24.93 -3.66 -13.62
C HIS A 453 23.65 -4.47 -13.87
N SER A 454 23.38 -5.42 -12.98
CA SER A 454 22.16 -6.22 -13.07
C SER A 454 20.89 -5.45 -12.71
N TYR A 455 21.01 -4.48 -11.81
CA TYR A 455 19.94 -3.59 -11.41
C TYR A 455 20.49 -2.31 -10.76
N VAL A 456 19.64 -1.29 -10.70
CA VAL A 456 19.79 -0.10 -9.86
C VAL A 456 18.57 0.00 -8.94
N GLU A 457 18.80 0.37 -7.69
CA GLU A 457 17.75 0.81 -6.78
C GLU A 457 17.74 2.34 -6.78
N TYR A 458 16.63 2.95 -7.18
CA TYR A 458 16.44 4.39 -7.18
C TYR A 458 15.20 4.74 -6.36
N ASP A 459 15.35 5.61 -5.37
CA ASP A 459 14.31 5.95 -4.40
C ASP A 459 13.69 4.72 -3.70
N GLY A 460 14.49 3.66 -3.57
CA GLY A 460 14.15 2.34 -3.01
C GLY A 460 13.36 1.44 -3.96
N ILE A 461 13.13 1.86 -5.21
CA ILE A 461 12.54 1.07 -6.27
C ILE A 461 13.66 0.36 -7.03
N ARG A 462 13.54 -0.95 -7.22
CA ARG A 462 14.51 -1.70 -8.02
C ARG A 462 14.11 -1.74 -9.50
N TYR A 463 15.02 -1.30 -10.34
CA TYR A 463 14.96 -1.32 -11.80
C TYR A 463 16.08 -2.23 -12.34
N GLY A 464 15.73 -3.30 -13.05
CA GLY A 464 16.67 -4.33 -13.49
C GLY A 464 16.96 -4.29 -14.98
N ALA A 465 18.12 -4.80 -15.39
CA ALA A 465 18.47 -4.96 -16.80
C ALA A 465 17.86 -6.25 -17.37
N TYR A 466 17.17 -6.17 -18.51
CA TYR A 466 16.60 -7.31 -19.24
C TYR A 466 17.69 -8.29 -19.69
N GLU A 467 18.83 -7.76 -20.13
CA GLU A 467 20.00 -8.53 -20.60
C GLU A 467 20.77 -9.23 -19.47
N HIS A 468 20.33 -9.07 -18.22
CA HIS A 468 20.93 -9.72 -17.06
C HIS A 468 19.94 -10.67 -16.39
N SER A 469 20.33 -11.92 -16.15
CA SER A 469 19.43 -12.95 -15.59
C SER A 469 18.81 -12.57 -14.24
N SER A 470 19.58 -11.93 -13.36
CA SER A 470 19.08 -11.42 -12.07
C SER A 470 18.30 -10.10 -12.17
N GLY A 471 18.44 -9.35 -13.27
CA GLY A 471 17.74 -8.10 -13.55
C GLY A 471 16.43 -8.27 -14.31
N LYS A 472 16.31 -9.35 -15.10
CA LYS A 472 15.18 -9.61 -16.02
C LYS A 472 13.81 -9.60 -15.35
N GLY A 473 13.71 -10.01 -14.09
CA GLY A 473 12.45 -9.96 -13.33
C GLY A 473 11.99 -8.54 -12.96
N TYR A 474 12.82 -7.52 -13.19
CA TYR A 474 12.62 -6.13 -12.79
C TYR A 474 12.81 -5.16 -13.97
N CYS A 475 12.75 -5.67 -15.20
CA CYS A 475 13.13 -4.95 -16.40
C CYS A 475 12.05 -4.04 -16.99
N TYR A 476 10.98 -3.77 -16.24
CA TYR A 476 9.93 -2.85 -16.67
C TYR A 476 9.71 -1.76 -15.64
N GLY A 477 9.45 -0.55 -16.12
CA GLY A 477 9.16 0.61 -15.27
C GLY A 477 8.52 1.73 -16.07
N TYR A 478 8.08 2.76 -15.37
CA TYR A 478 7.66 4.02 -15.96
C TYR A 478 8.79 5.04 -15.94
N VAL A 479 8.87 5.84 -17.00
CA VAL A 479 9.78 6.99 -17.11
C VAL A 479 8.97 8.24 -17.44
N ASN A 480 9.45 9.41 -17.00
CA ASN A 480 8.85 10.72 -17.31
C ASN A 480 7.31 10.73 -17.12
N GLY A 481 6.83 10.31 -15.95
CA GLY A 481 5.40 10.19 -15.64
C GLY A 481 4.89 8.75 -15.82
N ARG A 482 4.27 8.45 -16.96
CA ARG A 482 3.62 7.14 -17.21
C ARG A 482 3.97 6.50 -18.55
N GLN A 483 5.10 6.85 -19.16
CA GLN A 483 5.58 6.12 -20.35
C GLN A 483 6.22 4.79 -19.92
N PRO A 484 5.64 3.62 -20.25
CA PRO A 484 6.24 2.35 -19.88
C PRO A 484 7.41 2.04 -20.80
N VAL A 485 8.44 1.46 -20.20
CA VAL A 485 9.67 1.08 -20.89
C VAL A 485 10.11 -0.32 -20.47
N ARG A 486 10.79 -1.01 -21.39
CA ARG A 486 11.68 -2.11 -21.04
C ARG A 486 13.08 -1.55 -20.80
N ILE A 487 13.72 -1.97 -19.71
CA ILE A 487 15.07 -1.57 -19.34
C ILE A 487 16.02 -2.65 -19.87
N ASP A 488 16.73 -2.34 -20.95
CA ASP A 488 17.64 -3.30 -21.58
C ASP A 488 18.93 -3.43 -20.74
N ARG A 489 19.50 -2.29 -20.31
CA ARG A 489 20.76 -2.23 -19.55
C ARG A 489 20.76 -1.14 -18.48
N VAL A 490 21.55 -1.34 -17.44
CA VAL A 490 21.86 -0.35 -16.40
C VAL A 490 23.35 -0.12 -16.41
N LEU A 491 23.78 1.08 -16.78
CA LEU A 491 25.18 1.41 -17.00
C LEU A 491 25.69 2.40 -15.95
N HIS A 492 26.94 2.21 -15.55
CA HIS A 492 27.69 3.17 -14.77
C HIS A 492 28.93 3.58 -15.56
N VAL A 493 28.99 4.86 -15.91
CA VAL A 493 30.09 5.47 -16.67
C VAL A 493 31.01 6.18 -15.70
N VAL A 494 32.31 5.91 -15.79
CA VAL A 494 33.36 6.55 -14.99
C VAL A 494 34.50 6.95 -15.91
N ILE A 495 34.84 8.24 -15.93
CA ILE A 495 35.99 8.74 -16.69
C ILE A 495 37.24 8.74 -15.80
N PRO A 496 38.27 7.94 -16.12
CA PRO A 496 39.50 7.89 -15.34
C PRO A 496 40.17 9.26 -15.22
N GLY A 497 40.62 9.61 -14.01
CA GLY A 497 41.29 10.88 -13.74
C GLY A 497 40.37 12.09 -13.54
N GLN A 498 39.05 11.93 -13.72
CA GLN A 498 38.05 12.97 -13.49
C GLN A 498 36.91 12.43 -12.60
N PRO A 499 37.10 12.35 -11.27
CA PRO A 499 36.13 11.73 -10.35
C PRO A 499 34.76 12.43 -10.33
N ASP A 500 34.70 13.70 -10.74
CA ASP A 500 33.47 14.49 -10.85
C ASP A 500 32.65 14.14 -12.11
N ILE A 501 33.24 13.40 -13.06
CA ILE A 501 32.58 12.97 -14.30
C ILE A 501 32.28 11.48 -14.25
N GLN A 502 31.26 11.16 -13.47
CA GLN A 502 30.67 9.83 -13.39
C GLN A 502 29.15 9.92 -13.39
N CYS A 503 28.49 8.96 -14.02
CA CYS A 503 27.04 8.90 -14.01
C CYS A 503 26.53 7.47 -13.99
N THR A 504 25.29 7.31 -13.56
CA THR A 504 24.52 6.09 -13.76
C THR A 504 23.39 6.43 -14.74
N CYS A 505 23.17 5.56 -15.73
CA CYS A 505 22.08 5.68 -16.68
C CYS A 505 21.46 4.32 -16.99
N ALA A 506 20.27 4.34 -17.57
CA ALA A 506 19.59 3.15 -18.08
C ALA A 506 19.40 3.29 -19.59
N LEU A 507 19.63 2.20 -20.31
CA LEU A 507 19.22 2.10 -21.71
C LEU A 507 17.86 1.43 -21.74
N VAL A 508 16.86 2.15 -22.25
CA VAL A 508 15.47 1.72 -22.20
C VAL A 508 14.84 1.77 -23.58
N ARG A 509 13.81 0.95 -23.81
CA ARG A 509 12.97 1.01 -25.00
C ARG A 509 11.52 1.30 -24.61
N PRO A 510 10.91 2.38 -25.10
CA PRO A 510 9.52 2.69 -24.80
C PRO A 510 8.57 1.71 -25.49
N PHE A 511 7.46 1.43 -24.83
CA PHE A 511 6.38 0.64 -25.42
C PHE A 511 5.70 1.46 -26.51
N GLN A 512 5.31 0.80 -27.61
CA GLN A 512 4.62 1.46 -28.72
C GLN A 512 3.09 1.44 -28.54
N PRO A 513 2.39 2.48 -29.02
CA PRO A 513 0.94 2.51 -28.98
C PRO A 513 0.35 1.34 -29.80
N PRO A 514 -0.81 0.81 -29.38
CA PRO A 514 -1.44 -0.30 -30.05
C PRO A 514 -2.16 0.14 -31.34
N GLU A 515 -1.98 -0.61 -32.42
CA GLU A 515 -2.84 -0.57 -33.60
C GLU A 515 -3.35 -1.99 -33.92
N PRO A 516 -4.68 -2.26 -33.87
CA PRO A 516 -5.79 -1.33 -33.60
C PRO A 516 -5.98 -0.99 -32.11
N GLU A 517 -6.72 0.08 -31.83
CA GLU A 517 -7.08 0.49 -30.47
C GLU A 517 -7.94 -0.59 -29.77
N PRO A 518 -7.62 -0.99 -28.53
CA PRO A 518 -8.36 -2.03 -27.82
C PRO A 518 -9.74 -1.54 -27.36
N GLN A 519 -10.64 -2.49 -27.10
CA GLN A 519 -11.97 -2.24 -26.55
C GLN A 519 -12.15 -3.09 -25.28
N PHE A 520 -11.45 -2.72 -24.21
CA PHE A 520 -11.55 -3.39 -22.93
C PHE A 520 -12.70 -2.85 -22.07
N PRO A 521 -13.30 -3.68 -21.20
CA PRO A 521 -14.39 -3.26 -20.31
C PRO A 521 -14.05 -2.13 -19.32
N TRP A 522 -12.77 -1.81 -19.16
CA TRP A 522 -12.27 -0.80 -18.23
C TRP A 522 -11.78 0.48 -18.90
N ASP A 523 -11.85 0.61 -20.23
CA ASP A 523 -11.26 1.74 -20.95
C ASP A 523 -11.89 3.09 -20.52
N THR A 524 -13.19 3.12 -20.26
CA THR A 524 -13.88 4.30 -19.70
C THR A 524 -13.31 4.74 -18.35
N TRP A 525 -12.65 3.85 -17.62
CA TRP A 525 -12.08 4.09 -16.29
C TRP A 525 -10.55 4.10 -16.29
N ALA A 526 -9.91 4.07 -17.47
CA ALA A 526 -8.48 3.81 -17.61
C ALA A 526 -7.62 4.78 -16.78
N THR A 527 -7.97 6.07 -16.84
CA THR A 527 -7.29 7.14 -16.09
C THR A 527 -7.36 6.93 -14.57
N HIS A 528 -8.54 6.57 -14.04
CA HIS A 528 -8.73 6.33 -12.61
C HIS A 528 -8.00 5.09 -12.13
N LEU A 529 -7.93 4.05 -12.97
CA LEU A 529 -7.25 2.78 -12.68
C LEU A 529 -5.73 2.85 -12.91
N GLY A 530 -5.24 3.90 -13.57
CA GLY A 530 -3.85 4.00 -14.00
C GLY A 530 -3.45 2.87 -14.94
N VAL A 531 -4.37 2.49 -15.84
CA VAL A 531 -4.16 1.42 -16.83
C VAL A 531 -3.98 2.00 -18.21
N SER A 532 -3.10 1.40 -19.00
CA SER A 532 -2.84 1.76 -20.39
C SER A 532 -2.56 0.51 -21.22
N SER A 533 -2.81 0.61 -22.52
CA SER A 533 -2.67 -0.51 -23.46
C SER A 533 -1.63 -0.18 -24.52
N TRP A 534 -0.90 -1.21 -24.97
CA TRP A 534 0.27 -1.10 -25.82
C TRP A 534 0.32 -2.25 -26.84
N ALA A 535 0.99 -2.02 -27.96
CA ALA A 535 1.26 -3.06 -28.94
C ALA A 535 2.08 -4.20 -28.31
N TYR A 536 1.68 -5.45 -28.55
CA TYR A 536 2.35 -6.61 -27.97
C TYR A 536 3.72 -6.85 -28.62
N GLY A 537 4.78 -6.80 -27.81
CA GLY A 537 6.14 -7.12 -28.28
C GLY A 537 6.79 -6.00 -29.09
N GLU A 538 6.10 -4.88 -29.32
CA GLU A 538 6.61 -3.74 -30.07
C GLU A 538 7.21 -2.71 -29.12
N LEU A 539 8.50 -2.48 -29.31
CA LEU A 539 9.31 -1.56 -28.52
C LEU A 539 9.96 -0.56 -29.47
N GLY A 540 10.04 0.69 -29.05
CA GLY A 540 10.72 1.74 -29.79
C GLY A 540 12.23 1.59 -29.80
N ASP A 541 12.86 2.64 -30.30
CA ASP A 541 14.31 2.76 -30.33
C ASP A 541 14.91 2.77 -28.92
N LEU A 542 16.16 2.33 -28.85
CA LEU A 542 16.91 2.32 -27.61
C LEU A 542 17.30 3.75 -27.25
N ILE A 543 16.84 4.23 -26.10
CA ILE A 543 17.10 5.58 -25.61
C ILE A 543 17.84 5.53 -24.26
N PRO A 544 18.89 6.35 -24.07
CA PRO A 544 19.56 6.47 -22.79
C PRO A 544 18.80 7.48 -21.90
N ILE A 545 18.58 7.13 -20.64
CA ILE A 545 17.97 8.02 -19.65
C ILE A 545 18.82 8.10 -18.37
N PRO A 546 18.86 9.28 -17.71
CA PRO A 546 19.33 9.36 -16.34
C PRO A 546 18.44 8.53 -15.41
N ILE A 547 19.01 7.94 -14.35
CA ILE A 547 18.24 7.12 -13.40
C ILE A 547 17.10 7.91 -12.73
N HIS A 548 17.27 9.22 -12.54
CA HIS A 548 16.25 10.05 -11.91
C HIS A 548 15.00 10.29 -12.77
N HIS A 549 14.98 9.86 -14.04
CA HIS A 549 13.79 9.89 -14.89
C HIS A 549 12.82 8.73 -14.60
N PHE A 550 13.25 7.71 -13.85
CA PHE A 550 12.34 6.65 -13.41
C PHE A 550 11.28 7.21 -12.47
N SER A 551 10.01 6.99 -12.84
CA SER A 551 8.85 7.57 -12.16
C SER A 551 8.00 6.52 -11.44
N GLY A 552 8.16 5.24 -11.76
CA GLY A 552 7.27 4.23 -11.21
C GLY A 552 7.49 2.80 -11.68
N THR A 553 6.68 1.90 -11.14
CA THR A 553 6.60 0.49 -11.57
C THR A 553 5.22 0.14 -12.07
N LEU A 554 5.17 -0.92 -12.86
CA LEU A 554 3.96 -1.40 -13.49
C LEU A 554 3.75 -2.90 -13.28
N ALA A 555 2.48 -3.30 -13.25
CA ALA A 555 2.09 -4.66 -13.54
C ALA A 555 1.83 -4.76 -15.04
N LEU A 556 2.41 -5.78 -15.68
CA LEU A 556 2.27 -6.04 -17.11
C LEU A 556 1.41 -7.28 -17.32
N PHE A 557 0.35 -7.14 -18.11
CA PHE A 557 -0.53 -8.23 -18.52
C PHE A 557 -0.45 -8.45 -20.02
N ASP A 558 -0.48 -9.72 -20.40
CA ASP A 558 -0.63 -10.16 -21.78
C ASP A 558 -2.11 -10.46 -22.03
N VAL A 559 -2.75 -9.67 -22.88
CA VAL A 559 -4.19 -9.75 -23.14
C VAL A 559 -4.42 -10.02 -24.63
N PRO A 560 -4.59 -11.29 -25.03
CA PRO A 560 -4.92 -11.64 -26.41
C PRO A 560 -6.40 -11.41 -26.69
N MET A 561 -6.73 -10.73 -27.79
CA MET A 561 -8.08 -10.54 -28.33
C MET A 561 -8.18 -11.21 -29.70
N SER A 562 -9.38 -11.37 -30.25
CA SER A 562 -9.57 -12.02 -31.56
C SER A 562 -8.94 -11.24 -32.71
N TYR A 563 -8.81 -9.92 -32.55
CA TYR A 563 -8.33 -8.99 -33.58
C TYR A 563 -6.87 -8.55 -33.38
N ALA A 564 -6.33 -8.65 -32.16
CA ALA A 564 -4.94 -8.28 -31.85
C ALA A 564 -4.51 -8.80 -30.46
N ARG A 565 -3.22 -8.72 -30.15
CA ARG A 565 -2.67 -9.05 -28.83
C ARG A 565 -2.09 -7.78 -28.22
N TYR A 566 -2.34 -7.59 -26.92
CA TYR A 566 -1.98 -6.35 -26.23
C TYR A 566 -1.10 -6.61 -25.01
N TRP A 567 -0.19 -5.68 -24.76
CA TRP A 567 0.37 -5.46 -23.44
C TRP A 567 -0.48 -4.43 -22.69
N VAL A 568 -0.95 -4.78 -21.50
CA VAL A 568 -1.73 -3.88 -20.64
C VAL A 568 -0.92 -3.60 -19.39
N THR A 569 -0.61 -2.33 -19.14
CA THR A 569 0.17 -1.87 -17.99
C THR A 569 -0.73 -1.26 -16.94
N VAL A 570 -0.55 -1.59 -15.67
CA VAL A 570 -1.25 -0.97 -14.54
C VAL A 570 -0.23 -0.33 -13.61
N ALA A 571 -0.41 0.95 -13.28
CA ALA A 571 0.44 1.65 -12.32
C ALA A 571 0.30 1.06 -10.92
N MET A 572 1.43 0.61 -10.39
CA MET A 572 1.47 -0.04 -9.07
C MET A 572 1.73 0.96 -7.95
N ASP A 573 2.27 2.13 -8.27
CA ASP A 573 2.46 3.22 -7.31
C ASP A 573 1.19 4.05 -7.10
N SER A 574 1.11 4.70 -5.94
CA SER A 574 0.03 5.61 -5.57
C SER A 574 0.34 7.06 -5.99
N VAL A 575 1.41 7.23 -6.76
CA VAL A 575 1.78 8.50 -7.37
C VAL A 575 0.80 8.64 -8.54
N SER A 576 -0.32 9.32 -8.28
CA SER A 576 -0.96 10.01 -9.39
C SER A 576 0.14 10.81 -10.09
N PRO A 577 0.16 10.90 -11.43
CA PRO A 577 0.85 12.03 -12.03
C PRO A 577 0.38 13.23 -11.22
N GLU A 578 1.35 13.95 -10.67
CA GLU A 578 1.06 15.23 -10.05
C GLU A 578 0.21 16.01 -11.06
N ARG A 579 -0.67 16.89 -10.58
CA ARG A 579 -1.41 17.80 -11.45
C ARG A 579 -0.40 18.71 -12.15
N ASP A 580 0.32 18.16 -13.11
CA ASP A 580 1.18 18.86 -14.02
C ASP A 580 0.24 19.39 -15.10
N GLY A 581 -0.35 20.56 -14.82
CA GLY A 581 -1.00 21.38 -15.84
C GLY A 581 -2.49 21.69 -15.68
N GLU A 582 -2.95 22.12 -14.51
CA GLU A 582 -4.15 22.99 -14.41
C GLU A 582 -3.95 24.02 -13.28
N ASP A 583 -2.90 24.83 -13.42
CA ASP A 583 -2.86 26.20 -12.88
C ASP A 583 -2.48 27.08 -14.09
N GLU A 584 -3.47 27.39 -14.93
CA GLU A 584 -3.54 28.65 -15.69
C GLU A 584 -4.53 29.58 -14.99
#